data_AF-A0A358L2R9-F1
#
_entry.id   AF-A0A358L2R9-F1
#
_cell.length_a   1.000
_cell.length_b   1.000
_cell.length_c   1.000
_cell.angle_alpha   90.00
_cell.angle_beta   90.00
_cell.angle_gamma   90.00
#
_symmetry.space_group_name_H-M   'P 1'
#
loop_
_entity.id
_entity.type
_entity.pdbx_description
1 polymer ?
#
loop_
_entity_poly.entity_id
_entity_poly.type
_entity_poly.pdbx_seq_one_letter_code
_entity_poly.pdbx_strand_id
1 'polypeptide(L)'
;LDIIFSLDSVITAVGLSDHLIIMMAAVVIAVGVMMFAARVIGEFVERHPSVKMLALTFLILVGFTLILESFDIHVPKGYIYFAMFFSMSVECLNLLRGRKNPA
;
A
#
# COMPACT_ATOMS: atom_id res chain seq x y z
N LEU A 1 -8.12 -6.27 -2.62
CA LEU A 1 -6.80 -5.72 -2.23
C LEU A 1 -6.48 -4.54 -3.14
N ASP A 2 -6.50 -4.73 -4.46
CA ASP A 2 -6.17 -3.70 -5.46
C ASP A 2 -6.96 -2.40 -5.34
N ILE A 3 -8.28 -2.46 -5.10
CA ILE A 3 -9.10 -1.24 -4.93
C ILE A 3 -8.62 -0.37 -3.76
N ILE A 4 -8.27 -0.97 -2.63
CA ILE A 4 -7.94 -0.19 -1.42
C ILE A 4 -6.50 0.31 -1.49
N PHE A 5 -5.61 -0.48 -2.08
CA PHE A 5 -4.25 -0.04 -2.41
C PHE A 5 -4.24 1.09 -3.45
N SER A 6 -5.18 1.06 -4.40
CA SER A 6 -5.36 2.14 -5.38
C SER A 6 -5.90 3.42 -4.77
N LEU A 7 -6.76 3.30 -3.74
CA LEU A 7 -7.34 4.43 -3.02
C LEU A 7 -6.29 5.16 -2.18
N ASP A 8 -5.40 4.44 -1.51
CA ASP A 8 -4.31 5.02 -0.70
C ASP A 8 -3.30 5.82 -1.54
N SER A 9 -2.92 5.28 -2.72
CA SER A 9 -2.02 5.96 -3.67
C SER A 9 -2.63 7.28 -4.18
N VAL A 10 -3.95 7.29 -4.39
CA VAL A 10 -4.70 8.48 -4.78
C VAL A 10 -4.77 9.49 -3.64
N ILE A 11 -5.11 9.06 -2.42
CA ILE A 11 -5.23 9.94 -1.25
C ILE A 11 -3.88 10.57 -0.90
N THR A 12 -2.79 9.80 -0.95
CA THR A 12 -1.44 10.32 -0.70
C THR A 12 -1.06 11.37 -1.74
N ALA A 13 -1.35 11.15 -3.03
CA ALA A 13 -1.09 12.13 -4.08
C ALA A 13 -1.95 13.40 -3.94
N VAL A 14 -3.19 13.25 -3.48
CA VAL A 14 -4.13 14.34 -3.23
C VAL A 14 -3.70 15.19 -2.03
N GLY A 15 -3.18 14.58 -0.97
CA GLY A 15 -2.70 15.27 0.22
C GLY A 15 -1.37 16.01 0.06
N LEU A 16 -0.70 15.88 -1.08
CA LEU A 16 0.63 16.45 -1.36
C LEU A 16 0.63 17.55 -2.45
N SER A 17 -0.48 17.81 -3.15
CA SER A 17 -0.50 18.70 -4.34
C SER A 17 -1.60 19.76 -4.29
N ASP A 18 -1.23 21.01 -4.54
CA ASP A 18 -2.13 22.17 -4.53
C ASP A 18 -2.91 22.35 -5.86
N HIS A 19 -2.57 21.60 -6.92
CA HIS A 19 -3.14 21.76 -8.26
C HIS A 19 -4.20 20.70 -8.59
N LEU A 20 -5.47 21.01 -8.29
CA LEU A 20 -6.62 20.12 -8.45
C LEU A 20 -6.75 19.48 -9.85
N ILE A 21 -6.47 20.23 -10.91
CA ILE A 21 -6.61 19.75 -12.30
C ILE A 21 -5.58 18.66 -12.60
N ILE A 22 -4.33 18.88 -12.19
CA ILE A 22 -3.22 17.94 -12.41
C ILE A 22 -3.45 16.67 -11.59
N MET A 23 -3.92 16.84 -10.36
CA MET A 23 -4.27 15.76 -9.45
C MET A 23 -5.37 14.86 -10.04
N MET A 24 -6.46 15.43 -10.55
CA MET A 24 -7.55 14.64 -11.13
C MET A 24 -7.08 13.83 -12.35
N ALA A 25 -6.26 14.43 -13.23
CA ALA A 25 -5.67 13.72 -14.37
C ALA A 25 -4.73 12.59 -13.93
N ALA A 26 -3.88 12.84 -12.93
CA ALA A 26 -2.95 11.85 -12.38
C ALA A 26 -3.67 10.65 -11.75
N VAL A 27 -4.76 10.89 -11.01
CA VAL A 27 -5.58 9.85 -10.39
C VAL A 27 -6.21 8.93 -11.44
N VAL A 28 -6.79 9.50 -12.51
CA VAL A 28 -7.41 8.71 -13.58
C VAL A 28 -6.38 7.81 -14.28
N ILE A 29 -5.19 8.37 -14.58
CA ILE A 29 -4.09 7.59 -15.18
C ILE A 29 -3.62 6.50 -14.22
N ALA A 30 -3.44 6.82 -12.94
CA ALA A 30 -2.98 5.87 -11.92
C ALA A 30 -3.95 4.70 -11.75
N VAL A 31 -5.27 4.96 -11.65
CA VAL A 31 -6.29 3.91 -11.56
C VAL A 31 -6.28 3.03 -12.81
N GLY A 32 -6.15 3.62 -14.01
CA GLY A 32 -6.04 2.86 -15.26
C GLY A 32 -4.84 1.90 -15.27
N VAL A 33 -3.66 2.38 -14.85
CA VAL A 33 -2.44 1.55 -14.75
C VAL A 33 -2.60 0.46 -13.68
N MET A 34 -3.18 0.78 -12.53
CA MET A 34 -3.39 -0.20 -11.45
C MET A 34 -4.36 -1.31 -11.84
N MET A 35 -5.44 -1.01 -12.58
CA MET A 35 -6.35 -2.04 -13.09
C MET A 35 -5.66 -3.00 -14.06
N PHE A 36 -4.74 -2.48 -14.89
CA PHE A 36 -3.94 -3.33 -15.79
C PHE A 36 -2.94 -4.19 -15.02
N ALA A 37 -2.28 -3.63 -14.00
CA ALA A 37 -1.29 -4.32 -13.18
C ALA A 37 -1.90 -5.31 -12.17
N ALA A 38 -3.16 -5.14 -11.78
CA ALA A 38 -3.85 -5.94 -10.76
C ALA A 38 -3.77 -7.45 -11.03
N ARG A 39 -3.80 -7.86 -12.30
CA ARG A 39 -3.70 -9.29 -12.66
C ARG A 39 -2.33 -9.88 -12.31
N VAL A 40 -1.25 -9.16 -12.61
CA VAL A 40 0.13 -9.60 -12.32
C VAL A 40 0.41 -9.56 -10.82
N ILE A 41 -0.07 -8.50 -10.14
CA ILE A 41 0.08 -8.35 -8.69
C ILE A 41 -0.72 -9.44 -7.95
N GLY A 42 -1.94 -9.74 -8.40
CA GLY A 42 -2.79 -10.78 -7.84
C GLY A 42 -2.13 -12.16 -7.87
N GLU A 43 -1.58 -12.57 -9.02
CA GLU A 43 -0.86 -13.84 -9.15
C GLU A 43 0.40 -13.92 -8.25
N PHE A 44 1.09 -12.80 -8.04
CA PHE A 44 2.25 -12.73 -7.15
C PHE A 44 1.85 -12.87 -5.66
N VAL A 45 0.78 -12.19 -5.26
CA VAL A 45 0.26 -12.25 -3.88
C VAL A 45 -0.31 -13.64 -3.56
N GLU A 46 -0.90 -14.33 -4.53
CA GLU A 46 -1.44 -15.68 -4.34
C GLU A 46 -0.35 -16.75 -4.18
N ARG A 47 0.82 -16.55 -4.83
CA ARG A 47 1.99 -17.43 -4.66
C ARG A 47 2.73 -17.24 -3.33
N HIS A 48 2.60 -16.09 -2.69
CA HIS A 48 3.32 -15.75 -1.46
C HIS A 48 2.35 -15.38 -0.32
N PRO A 49 1.93 -16.34 0.52
CA PRO A 49 0.92 -16.11 1.56
C PRO A 49 1.34 -15.07 2.61
N SER A 50 2.64 -14.95 2.89
CA SER A 50 3.19 -13.93 3.79
C SER A 50 3.06 -12.50 3.22
N VAL A 51 3.18 -12.33 1.90
CA VAL A 51 2.94 -11.04 1.21
C VAL A 51 1.45 -10.67 1.26
N LYS A 52 0.55 -11.65 1.11
CA LYS A 52 -0.89 -11.43 1.28
C LYS A 52 -1.25 -10.90 2.66
N MET A 53 -0.64 -11.48 3.70
CA MET A 53 -0.80 -11.02 5.09
C MET A 53 -0.25 -9.61 5.28
N LEU A 54 0.95 -9.32 4.76
CA LEU A 54 1.54 -7.97 4.80
C LEU A 54 0.60 -6.91 4.20
N ALA A 55 0.02 -7.19 3.03
CA ALA A 55 -0.88 -6.27 2.36
C ALA A 55 -2.21 -6.06 3.10
N LEU A 56 -2.77 -7.11 3.72
CA LEU A 56 -3.94 -6.98 4.60
C LEU A 56 -3.64 -6.10 5.82
N THR A 57 -2.45 -6.23 6.42
CA THR A 57 -2.04 -5.38 7.54
C THR A 57 -1.86 -3.93 7.12
N PHE A 58 -1.25 -3.67 5.96
CA PHE A 58 -1.12 -2.30 5.43
C PHE A 58 -2.49 -1.65 5.21
N LEU A 59 -3.43 -2.41 4.67
CA LEU A 59 -4.79 -1.95 4.44
C LEU A 59 -5.48 -1.53 5.75
N ILE A 60 -5.40 -2.37 6.78
CA ILE A 60 -5.96 -2.06 8.11
C ILE A 60 -5.29 -0.82 8.71
N LEU A 61 -3.96 -0.74 8.58
CA LEU A 61 -3.19 0.37 9.12
C LEU A 61 -3.56 1.70 8.44
N VAL A 62 -3.62 1.73 7.10
CA VAL A 62 -4.06 2.91 6.34
C VAL A 62 -5.50 3.28 6.70
N GLY A 63 -6.41 2.30 6.72
CA GLY A 63 -7.80 2.53 7.11
C GLY A 63 -7.93 3.14 8.51
N PHE A 64 -7.15 2.65 9.47
CA PHE A 64 -7.10 3.20 10.83
C PHE A 64 -6.52 4.63 10.85
N THR A 65 -5.46 4.90 10.08
CA THR A 65 -4.89 6.24 10.00
C THR A 65 -5.86 7.26 9.40
N LEU A 66 -6.64 6.88 8.38
CA LEU A 66 -7.66 7.75 7.78
C LEU A 66 -8.78 8.08 8.76
N ILE A 67 -9.20 7.10 9.56
CA ILE A 67 -10.15 7.34 10.65
C ILE A 67 -9.56 8.35 11.62
N LEU A 68 -8.35 8.13 12.14
CA LEU A 68 -7.70 9.05 13.08
C LEU A 68 -7.52 10.48 12.54
N GLU A 69 -7.10 10.62 11.28
CA GLU A 69 -7.01 11.92 10.61
C GLU A 69 -8.38 12.59 10.50
N SER A 70 -9.45 11.82 10.25
CA SER A 70 -10.83 12.32 10.22
C SER A 70 -11.34 12.80 11.59
N PHE A 71 -10.73 12.33 12.69
CA PHE A 71 -10.99 12.78 14.06
C PHE A 71 -10.03 13.90 14.52
N ASP A 72 -9.29 14.55 13.59
CA ASP A 72 -8.31 15.61 13.86
C ASP A 72 -7.12 15.17 14.76
N ILE A 73 -6.95 13.87 14.98
CA ILE A 73 -5.81 13.31 15.71
C ILE A 73 -4.64 13.20 14.75
N HIS A 74 -3.72 14.15 14.86
CA HIS A 74 -2.53 14.22 14.02
C HIS A 74 -1.51 13.14 14.41
N VAL A 75 -1.61 11.97 13.79
CA VAL A 75 -0.57 10.94 13.88
C VAL A 75 0.60 11.35 13.00
N PRO A 76 1.85 11.41 13.52
CA PRO A 76 2.98 11.76 12.68
C PRO A 76 3.19 10.67 11.60
N LYS A 77 2.94 11.04 10.34
CA LYS A 77 3.02 10.16 9.16
C LYS A 77 4.35 9.43 9.04
N GLY A 78 5.44 10.01 9.56
CA GLY A 78 6.77 9.40 9.57
C GLY A 78 6.83 8.06 10.30
N TYR A 79 6.10 7.88 11.41
CA TYR A 79 6.07 6.59 12.13
C TYR A 79 5.36 5.51 11.32
N ILE A 80 4.28 5.90 10.63
CA ILE A 80 3.49 5.02 9.77
C ILE A 80 4.32 4.56 8.56
N TYR A 81 4.97 5.49 7.87
CA TYR A 81 5.84 5.17 6.74
C TYR A 81 7.05 4.33 7.15
N PHE A 82 7.65 4.62 8.31
CA PHE A 82 8.74 3.81 8.85
C PHE A 82 8.28 2.38 9.17
N ALA A 83 7.11 2.21 9.79
CA ALA A 83 6.54 0.90 10.08
C ALA A 83 6.26 0.09 8.81
N MET A 84 5.71 0.71 7.77
CA MET A 84 5.49 0.08 6.46
C MET A 84 6.82 -0.35 5.83
N PHE A 85 7.82 0.54 5.79
CA PHE A 85 9.13 0.25 5.21
C PHE A 85 9.87 -0.88 5.96
N PHE A 86 9.85 -0.85 7.29
CA PHE A 86 10.45 -1.88 8.12
C PHE A 86 9.76 -3.25 7.91
N SER A 87 8.43 -3.27 7.90
CA SER A 87 7.66 -4.50 7.69
C SER A 87 7.91 -5.11 6.31
N MET A 88 7.97 -4.28 5.26
CA MET A 88 8.34 -4.72 3.92
C MET A 88 9.78 -5.27 3.87
N SER A 89 10.72 -4.63 4.56
CA SER A 89 12.11 -5.10 4.62
C SER A 89 12.20 -6.47 5.29
N VAL A 90 11.52 -6.67 6.42
CA VAL A 90 11.44 -7.96 7.13
C VAL A 90 10.81 -9.03 6.26
N GLU A 91 9.74 -8.72 5.55
CA GLU A 91 9.10 -9.68 4.64
C GLU A 91 9.99 -10.05 3.45
N CYS A 92 10.75 -9.09 2.91
CA CYS A 92 11.76 -9.37 1.88
C CYS A 92 12.82 -10.35 2.39
N LEU A 93 13.32 -10.15 3.63
CA LEU A 93 14.23 -11.08 4.29
C LEU A 93 13.58 -12.46 4.51
N ASN A 94 12.29 -12.50 4.88
CA ASN A 94 11.53 -13.72 5.10
C ASN A 94 11.39 -14.55 3.79
N LEU A 95 11.07 -13.88 2.68
CA LEU A 95 11.02 -14.49 1.34
C LEU A 95 12.40 -14.99 0.89
N LEU A 96 13.47 -14.21 1.12
CA LEU A 96 14.85 -14.61 0.83
C LEU A 96 15.28 -15.85 1.61
N ARG A 97 14.88 -15.94 2.89
CA ARG A 97 15.17 -17.10 3.76
C ARG A 97 14.34 -18.33 3.37
N GLY A 98 13.07 -18.16 3.01
CA GLY A 98 12.19 -19.24 2.55
C GLY A 98 12.70 -19.96 1.30
N ARG A 99 13.47 -19.29 0.42
CA ARG A 99 14.11 -19.93 -0.75
C ARG A 99 15.26 -20.88 -0.41
N LYS A 100 15.81 -20.85 0.81
CA LYS A 100 16.95 -21.69 1.23
C LYS A 100 16.57 -23.00 1.92
N ASN A 101 15.29 -23.26 2.18
CA ASN A 101 14.87 -24.51 2.82
C ASN A 101 13.76 -25.19 2.01
N PRO A 102 14.09 -25.91 0.91
CA PRO A 102 13.27 -27.03 0.50
C PRO A 102 13.46 -28.11 1.57
N ALA A 103 12.51 -28.21 2.49
CA ALA A 103 12.37 -29.42 3.30
C ALA A 103 11.85 -30.55 2.40
#